data_AF-A0A8B6GNC8-F1
#
_entry.id   AF-A0A8B6GNC8-F1
#
_cell.length_a   1.000
_cell.length_b   1.000
_cell.length_c   1.000
_cell.angle_alpha   90.00
_cell.angle_beta   90.00
_cell.angle_gamma   90.00
#
_symmetry.space_group_name_H-M   'P 1'
#
loop_
_entity.id
_entity.type
_entity.pdbx_description
1 polymer ?
#
loop_
_entity_poly.entity_id
_entity_poly.type
_entity_poly.pdbx_seq_one_letter_code
_entity_poly.pdbx_strand_id
1 'polypeptide(L)'
;MVQTTLTGEKAEAKCHCGKICKNQRGLKIHQSRSGCSRGIVTEQRTDLSGETQENPSQDTNHSARNLSASVTFHDSSQSLNDEEPIAQQRQETSHQKERIAWPKMNSEAQWRNLNDDLGVILETSLQGCVERRIETLTTLVYNIGKERFGVEERKERSNIKQTPNRREQKIKQLRKELKDLNRRFKKSNEIEKLGIACITDNVREELRRTRRAEQLKNSNKKKEESEK
;
A
#
# COMPACT_ATOMS: atom_id res chain seq x y z
N MET A 1 -35.17 -4.07 -11.67
CA MET A 1 -36.20 -3.84 -10.64
C MET A 1 -36.37 -2.35 -10.41
N VAL A 2 -37.48 -1.77 -10.86
CA VAL A 2 -37.88 -0.39 -10.55
C VAL A 2 -38.85 -0.49 -9.38
N GLN A 3 -38.51 0.07 -8.23
CA GLN A 3 -39.42 0.11 -7.08
C GLN A 3 -40.56 1.08 -7.37
N THR A 4 -41.78 0.55 -7.49
CA THR A 4 -43.05 1.30 -7.62
C THR A 4 -43.83 1.20 -6.31
N THR A 5 -44.38 2.32 -5.85
CA THR A 5 -45.34 2.36 -4.75
C THR A 5 -46.72 1.93 -5.24
N LEU A 6 -47.57 1.50 -4.29
CA LEU A 6 -48.94 0.96 -4.48
C LEU A 6 -49.95 1.91 -5.17
N THR A 7 -49.53 3.10 -5.59
CA THR A 7 -50.37 4.13 -6.24
C THR A 7 -49.90 4.55 -7.65
N GLY A 8 -48.89 3.88 -8.22
CA GLY A 8 -48.57 4.04 -9.66
C GLY A 8 -47.89 5.36 -10.07
N GLU A 9 -47.54 6.25 -9.14
CA GLU A 9 -46.78 7.47 -9.46
C GLU A 9 -45.28 7.31 -9.15
N LYS A 10 -44.43 7.90 -10.00
CA LYS A 10 -42.97 7.90 -9.84
C LYS A 10 -42.62 8.68 -8.58
N ALA A 11 -42.12 8.01 -7.55
CA ALA A 11 -41.63 8.65 -6.33
C ALA A 11 -40.35 9.46 -6.60
N GLU A 12 -40.53 10.69 -7.07
CA GLU A 12 -39.46 11.66 -7.31
C GLU A 12 -39.02 12.29 -5.99
N ALA A 13 -37.77 12.07 -5.61
CA ALA A 13 -37.21 12.54 -4.34
C ALA A 13 -36.36 13.81 -4.58
N LYS A 14 -36.82 14.95 -4.10
CA LYS A 14 -36.17 16.26 -4.32
C LYS A 14 -35.16 16.59 -3.22
N CYS A 15 -33.95 16.99 -3.61
CA CYS A 15 -32.91 17.50 -2.72
C CYS A 15 -33.09 19.01 -2.48
N HIS A 16 -32.57 19.53 -1.35
CA HIS A 16 -32.66 20.96 -1.03
C HIS A 16 -31.88 21.85 -2.00
N CYS A 17 -30.86 21.32 -2.67
CA CYS A 17 -30.15 22.01 -3.75
C CYS A 17 -30.95 22.05 -5.07
N GLY A 18 -32.23 21.68 -5.04
CA GLY A 18 -33.16 21.72 -6.18
C GLY A 18 -33.17 20.48 -7.06
N LYS A 19 -32.23 19.54 -6.89
CA LYS A 19 -32.13 18.36 -7.77
C LYS A 19 -33.20 17.31 -7.49
N ILE A 20 -33.92 16.89 -8.52
CA ILE A 20 -34.91 15.80 -8.45
C ILE A 20 -34.21 14.47 -8.77
N CYS A 21 -34.34 13.50 -7.86
CA CYS A 21 -33.76 12.17 -8.00
C CYS A 21 -34.86 11.12 -8.25
N LYS A 22 -34.53 10.10 -9.04
CA LYS A 22 -35.46 9.03 -9.45
C LYS A 22 -36.06 8.23 -8.28
N ASN A 23 -35.37 8.17 -7.14
CA ASN A 23 -35.83 7.51 -5.91
C ASN A 23 -35.03 7.99 -4.68
N GLN A 24 -35.44 7.56 -3.48
CA GLN A 24 -34.80 7.92 -2.21
C GLN A 24 -33.34 7.47 -2.13
N ARG A 25 -32.98 6.33 -2.75
CA ARG A 25 -31.59 5.86 -2.84
C ARG A 25 -30.75 6.83 -3.66
N GLY A 26 -31.25 7.29 -4.81
CA GLY A 26 -30.61 8.30 -5.64
C GLY A 26 -30.41 9.62 -4.90
N LEU A 27 -31.38 10.01 -4.07
CA LEU A 27 -31.29 11.18 -3.22
C LEU A 27 -30.15 11.04 -2.17
N LYS A 28 -30.05 9.91 -1.46
CA LYS A 28 -28.97 9.65 -0.49
C LYS A 28 -27.58 9.69 -1.14
N ILE A 29 -27.42 9.09 -2.32
CA ILE A 29 -26.16 9.11 -3.08
C ILE A 29 -25.81 10.54 -3.50
N HIS A 30 -26.80 11.31 -3.96
CA HIS A 30 -26.58 12.69 -4.35
C HIS A 30 -26.19 13.57 -3.16
N GLN A 31 -26.84 13.39 -2.00
CA GLN A 31 -26.51 14.10 -0.75
C GLN A 31 -25.07 13.81 -0.29
N SER A 32 -24.62 12.55 -0.34
CA SER A 32 -23.26 12.19 0.08
C SER A 32 -22.20 12.69 -0.90
N ARG A 33 -22.43 12.58 -2.21
CA ARG A 33 -21.44 12.99 -3.22
C ARG A 33 -21.32 14.50 -3.41
N SER A 34 -22.41 15.24 -3.19
CA SER A 34 -22.46 16.69 -3.44
C SER A 34 -22.36 17.51 -2.15
N GLY A 35 -22.19 16.87 -1.00
CA GLY A 35 -22.17 17.53 0.31
C GLY A 35 -23.52 18.14 0.70
N CYS A 36 -24.62 17.76 0.03
CA CYS A 36 -25.97 18.24 0.31
C CYS A 36 -26.65 17.46 1.45
N SER A 37 -25.90 16.77 2.31
CA SER A 37 -26.46 16.18 3.53
C SER A 37 -27.05 17.30 4.39
N ARG A 38 -28.36 17.25 4.64
CA ARG A 38 -28.92 17.97 5.79
C ARG A 38 -28.13 17.50 7.01
N GLY A 39 -27.75 18.42 7.89
CA GLY A 39 -27.06 18.12 9.14
C GLY A 39 -27.93 17.24 10.03
N ILE A 40 -28.00 15.94 9.72
CA ILE A 40 -28.40 14.91 10.67
C ILE A 40 -27.22 14.82 11.61
N VAL A 41 -27.29 15.63 12.66
CA VAL A 41 -26.66 15.33 13.93
C VAL A 41 -27.05 13.88 14.21
N THR A 42 -26.09 12.96 14.13
CA THR A 42 -26.25 11.64 14.72
C THR A 42 -26.37 11.86 16.21
N GLU A 43 -27.60 12.01 16.68
CA GLU A 43 -27.93 11.85 18.09
C GLU A 43 -27.39 10.48 18.49
N GLN A 44 -26.36 10.50 19.35
CA GLN A 44 -25.90 9.31 20.03
C GLN A 44 -27.09 8.76 20.80
N ARG A 45 -27.45 7.53 20.48
CA ARG A 45 -28.46 6.78 21.22
C ARG A 45 -27.85 6.41 22.57
N THR A 46 -28.06 7.25 23.57
CA THR A 46 -27.97 6.85 24.98
C THR A 46 -29.16 5.96 25.28
N ASP A 47 -28.94 4.65 25.30
CA ASP A 47 -29.84 3.70 25.94
C ASP A 47 -29.00 2.86 26.92
N LEU A 48 -29.41 2.94 28.18
CA LEU A 48 -28.91 2.17 29.31
C LEU A 48 -29.52 0.75 29.30
N SER A 49 -28.73 -0.20 29.80
CA SER A 49 -29.13 -1.50 30.39
C SER A 49 -29.35 -2.70 29.45
N GLY A 50 -28.62 -3.78 29.75
CA GLY A 50 -28.87 -5.14 29.27
C GLY A 50 -27.58 -5.91 28.95
N GLU A 51 -26.96 -6.51 29.97
CA GLU A 51 -25.85 -7.47 29.81
C GLU A 51 -26.23 -8.59 28.83
N THR A 52 -25.49 -8.70 27.74
CA THR A 52 -25.19 -9.99 27.09
C THR A 52 -23.72 -9.99 26.70
N GLN A 53 -22.98 -10.92 27.30
CA GLN A 53 -21.57 -11.15 27.05
C GLN A 53 -21.44 -11.91 25.72
N GLU A 54 -21.14 -11.18 24.65
CA GLU A 54 -20.70 -11.77 23.39
C GLU A 54 -19.22 -11.42 23.21
N ASN A 55 -18.36 -12.44 23.32
CA ASN A 55 -16.93 -12.30 23.10
C ASN A 55 -16.68 -11.84 21.65
N PRO A 56 -16.01 -10.70 21.42
CA PRO A 56 -15.58 -10.35 20.08
C PRO A 56 -14.42 -11.28 19.70
N SER A 57 -14.69 -12.41 19.03
CA SER A 57 -13.64 -13.13 18.34
C SER A 57 -13.22 -12.27 17.15
N GLN A 58 -12.15 -11.49 17.33
CA GLN A 58 -11.43 -10.95 16.20
C GLN A 58 -10.79 -12.14 15.48
N ASP A 59 -11.38 -12.53 14.36
CA ASP A 59 -10.71 -13.38 13.40
C ASP A 59 -9.36 -12.73 13.06
N THR A 60 -8.32 -13.46 13.43
CA THR A 60 -6.94 -13.03 13.29
C THR A 60 -6.66 -12.92 11.80
N ASN A 61 -6.33 -11.73 11.31
CA ASN A 61 -5.93 -11.52 9.92
C ASN A 61 -4.88 -12.57 9.54
N HIS A 62 -5.23 -13.49 8.64
CA HIS A 62 -4.32 -14.50 8.11
C HIS A 62 -3.29 -13.81 7.21
N SER A 63 -2.27 -13.18 7.78
CA SER A 63 -1.05 -12.91 7.03
C SER A 63 -0.39 -14.25 6.74
N ALA A 64 -0.33 -14.63 5.45
CA ALA A 64 0.44 -15.77 5.00
C ALA A 64 1.89 -15.57 5.45
N ARG A 65 2.30 -16.30 6.49
CA ARG A 65 3.68 -16.40 6.93
C ARG A 65 4.47 -16.98 5.76
N ASN A 66 5.40 -16.21 5.20
CA ASN A 66 6.33 -16.71 4.19
C ASN A 66 7.09 -17.89 4.81
N LEU A 67 6.71 -19.11 4.42
CA LEU A 67 7.39 -20.34 4.77
C LEU A 67 8.75 -20.34 4.06
N SER A 68 9.75 -19.75 4.70
CA SER A 68 11.15 -20.07 4.37
C SER A 68 11.46 -21.36 5.11
N ALA A 69 11.45 -22.48 4.38
CA ALA A 69 11.92 -23.76 4.91
C ALA A 69 13.44 -23.66 5.09
N SER A 70 13.88 -23.42 6.32
CA SER A 70 15.24 -23.76 6.71
C SER A 70 15.32 -25.29 6.72
N VAL A 71 15.87 -25.86 5.66
CA VAL A 71 16.14 -27.30 5.62
C VAL A 71 17.32 -27.56 6.55
N THR A 72 17.01 -27.88 7.79
CA THR A 72 17.98 -28.41 8.75
C THR A 72 18.18 -29.88 8.42
N PHE A 73 19.21 -30.20 7.62
CA PHE A 73 19.77 -31.53 7.64
C PHE A 73 20.65 -31.63 8.89
N HIS A 74 20.20 -32.41 9.87
CA HIS A 74 21.07 -32.90 10.93
C HIS A 74 20.93 -34.41 10.99
N ASP A 75 21.83 -35.08 10.28
CA ASP A 75 22.15 -36.47 10.55
C ASP A 75 22.96 -36.53 11.85
N SER A 76 22.72 -37.56 12.64
CA SER A 76 23.46 -37.84 13.87
C SER A 76 24.61 -38.78 13.54
N SER A 77 25.83 -38.45 13.98
CA SER A 77 26.71 -39.35 14.76
C SER A 77 28.10 -38.74 15.06
N GLN A 78 28.39 -38.63 16.36
CA GLN A 78 29.68 -38.84 17.06
C GLN A 78 30.95 -38.03 16.71
N SER A 79 31.20 -37.03 17.57
CA SER A 79 32.43 -36.67 18.32
C SER A 79 33.77 -37.38 18.00
N LEU A 80 34.85 -36.60 17.78
CA LEU A 80 36.01 -36.42 18.70
C LEU A 80 37.01 -35.35 18.17
N ASN A 81 37.73 -34.72 19.10
CA ASN A 81 38.42 -33.41 19.05
C ASN A 81 39.72 -33.32 18.21
N ASP A 82 40.09 -32.12 17.74
CA ASP A 82 41.28 -31.33 18.20
C ASP A 82 41.61 -30.10 17.29
N GLU A 83 41.85 -28.94 17.94
CA GLU A 83 42.71 -27.77 17.64
C GLU A 83 42.62 -26.89 16.35
N GLU A 84 42.24 -25.61 16.59
CA GLU A 84 42.80 -24.32 16.08
C GLU A 84 42.70 -23.90 14.56
N PRO A 85 42.78 -22.58 14.23
CA PRO A 85 41.70 -21.88 13.54
C PRO A 85 42.07 -21.46 12.12
N ILE A 86 41.23 -21.83 11.14
CA ILE A 86 41.36 -21.34 9.77
C ILE A 86 40.20 -20.38 9.49
N ALA A 87 40.53 -19.08 9.55
CA ALA A 87 39.74 -18.00 9.01
C ALA A 87 39.56 -18.18 7.50
N GLN A 88 38.45 -18.79 7.09
CA GLN A 88 38.02 -18.80 5.70
C GLN A 88 36.61 -18.24 5.60
N GLN A 89 36.62 -16.94 5.29
CA GLN A 89 35.63 -16.17 4.57
C GLN A 89 34.46 -17.01 4.04
N ARG A 90 33.37 -17.02 4.81
CA ARG A 90 32.03 -17.26 4.29
C ARG A 90 31.70 -16.08 3.38
N GLN A 91 32.13 -16.14 2.12
CA GLN A 91 31.64 -15.25 1.09
C GLN A 91 30.17 -15.60 0.84
N GLU A 92 29.31 -14.80 1.46
CA GLU A 92 27.91 -14.66 1.11
C GLU A 92 27.80 -14.16 -0.33
N THR A 93 27.71 -15.08 -1.30
CA THR A 93 27.06 -14.73 -2.57
C THR A 93 25.66 -15.29 -2.55
N SER A 94 24.73 -14.47 -2.07
CA SER A 94 23.31 -14.64 -2.36
C SER A 94 23.09 -14.40 -3.86
N HIS A 95 23.47 -15.37 -4.69
CA HIS A 95 23.11 -15.41 -6.10
C HIS A 95 21.61 -15.72 -6.21
N GLN A 96 20.76 -14.75 -5.90
CA GLN A 96 19.35 -14.83 -6.30
C GLN A 96 19.32 -14.96 -7.82
N LYS A 97 18.73 -16.05 -8.31
CA LYS A 97 18.54 -16.28 -9.75
C LYS A 97 17.84 -15.06 -10.38
N GLU A 98 18.34 -14.64 -11.54
CA GLU A 98 17.75 -13.55 -12.32
C GLU A 98 16.29 -13.87 -12.65
N ARG A 99 15.42 -12.85 -12.57
CA ARG A 99 14.00 -13.04 -12.86
C ARG A 99 13.82 -13.20 -14.36
N ILE A 100 13.13 -14.26 -14.79
CA ILE A 100 12.82 -14.47 -16.21
C ILE A 100 11.67 -13.56 -16.61
N ALA A 101 11.75 -12.93 -17.79
CA ALA A 101 10.69 -12.10 -18.34
C ALA A 101 9.54 -12.94 -18.91
N TRP A 102 8.83 -13.67 -18.05
CA TRP A 102 7.76 -14.57 -18.46
C TRP A 102 6.73 -13.89 -19.37
N PRO A 103 6.14 -14.64 -20.34
CA PRO A 103 5.08 -14.11 -21.18
C PRO A 103 3.97 -13.45 -20.37
N LYS A 104 3.36 -12.41 -20.92
CA LYS A 104 2.18 -11.81 -20.30
C LYS A 104 1.07 -12.86 -20.21
N MET A 105 0.26 -12.80 -19.17
CA MET A 105 -0.82 -13.77 -18.95
C MET A 105 -1.78 -13.91 -20.15
N ASN A 106 -2.00 -12.82 -20.89
CA ASN A 106 -2.86 -12.78 -22.06
C ASN A 106 -2.22 -13.35 -23.34
N SER A 107 -0.95 -13.75 -23.30
CA SER A 107 -0.21 -14.28 -24.45
C SER A 107 -0.33 -15.80 -24.51
N GLU A 108 -1.56 -16.31 -24.67
CA GLU A 108 -1.85 -17.74 -24.66
C GLU A 108 -0.96 -18.54 -25.63
N ALA A 109 -0.73 -18.04 -26.84
CA ALA A 109 0.09 -18.73 -27.83
C ALA A 109 1.55 -18.91 -27.36
N GLN A 110 2.13 -17.92 -26.67
CA GLN A 110 3.50 -18.02 -26.15
C GLN A 110 3.59 -19.03 -24.99
N TRP A 111 2.57 -19.09 -24.14
CA TRP A 111 2.47 -20.08 -23.07
C TRP A 111 2.29 -21.50 -23.59
N ARG A 112 1.44 -21.69 -24.61
CA ARG A 112 1.24 -22.99 -25.26
C ARG A 112 2.52 -23.50 -25.90
N ASN A 113 3.17 -22.66 -26.70
CA ASN A 113 4.45 -23.03 -27.33
C ASN A 113 5.51 -23.40 -26.30
N LEU A 114 5.64 -22.62 -25.22
CA LEU A 114 6.56 -22.95 -24.12
C LEU A 114 6.23 -24.32 -23.50
N ASN A 115 4.96 -24.60 -23.24
CA ASN A 115 4.53 -25.85 -22.64
C ASN A 115 4.85 -27.05 -23.55
N ASP A 116 4.55 -26.94 -24.84
CA ASP A 116 4.79 -27.99 -25.82
C ASP A 116 6.31 -28.25 -25.97
N ASP A 117 7.11 -27.19 -26.04
CA ASP A 117 8.57 -27.28 -26.11
C ASP A 117 9.19 -27.87 -24.84
N LEU A 118 8.70 -27.47 -23.66
CA LEU A 118 9.14 -28.06 -22.40
C LEU A 118 8.78 -29.55 -22.34
N GLY A 119 7.61 -29.96 -22.83
CA GLY A 119 7.23 -31.37 -22.93
C GLY A 119 8.25 -32.18 -23.71
N VAL A 120 8.56 -31.77 -24.94
CA VAL A 120 9.52 -32.47 -25.81
C VAL A 120 10.93 -32.50 -25.21
N ILE A 121 11.41 -31.36 -24.69
CA ILE A 121 12.76 -31.26 -24.13
C ILE A 121 12.91 -32.10 -22.87
N LEU A 122 11.90 -32.09 -21.99
CA LEU A 122 11.92 -32.86 -20.75
C LEU A 122 11.80 -34.37 -21.02
N GLU A 123 10.94 -34.79 -21.95
CA GLU A 123 10.85 -36.19 -22.36
C GLU A 123 12.19 -36.71 -22.91
N THR A 124 12.92 -35.87 -23.64
CA THR A 124 14.21 -36.22 -24.24
C THR A 124 15.36 -36.21 -23.22
N SER A 125 15.37 -35.22 -22.32
CA SER A 125 16.53 -34.91 -21.47
C SER A 125 16.48 -35.53 -20.07
N LEU A 126 15.28 -35.90 -19.58
CA LEU A 126 15.07 -36.21 -18.16
C LEU A 126 15.09 -37.72 -17.87
N GLN A 127 16.28 -38.31 -17.92
CA GLN A 127 16.52 -39.73 -17.59
C GLN A 127 17.15 -39.87 -16.20
N GLY A 128 16.69 -40.82 -15.37
CA GLY A 128 17.24 -41.07 -14.02
C GLY A 128 16.20 -41.26 -12.91
N CYS A 129 16.66 -41.26 -11.65
CA CYS A 129 15.79 -41.40 -10.48
C CYS A 129 14.95 -40.13 -10.22
N VAL A 130 13.81 -40.29 -9.55
CA VAL A 130 12.78 -39.24 -9.38
C VAL A 130 13.34 -37.96 -8.74
N GLU A 131 14.19 -38.08 -7.72
CA GLU A 131 14.78 -36.92 -7.02
C GLU A 131 15.68 -36.09 -7.96
N ARG A 132 16.60 -36.76 -8.68
CA ARG A 132 17.44 -36.10 -9.68
C ARG A 132 16.61 -35.47 -10.80
N ARG A 133 15.49 -36.08 -11.19
CA ARG A 133 14.55 -35.53 -12.18
C ARG A 133 13.91 -34.24 -11.70
N ILE A 134 13.52 -34.13 -10.43
CA ILE A 134 12.90 -32.91 -9.88
C ILE A 134 13.92 -31.75 -9.82
N GLU A 135 15.14 -32.03 -9.39
CA GLU A 135 16.22 -31.03 -9.32
C GLU A 135 16.61 -30.53 -10.72
N THR A 136 16.76 -31.45 -11.67
CA THR A 136 17.10 -31.12 -13.07
C THR A 136 15.95 -30.44 -13.80
N LEU A 137 14.70 -30.84 -13.56
CA LEU A 137 13.50 -30.20 -14.11
C LEU A 137 13.46 -28.71 -13.76
N THR A 138 13.63 -28.38 -12.48
CA THR A 138 13.58 -26.99 -12.01
C THR A 138 14.67 -26.13 -12.66
N THR A 139 15.85 -26.71 -12.87
CA THR A 139 17.00 -26.05 -13.50
C THR A 139 16.79 -25.89 -15.01
N LEU A 140 16.29 -26.91 -15.70
CA LEU A 140 15.99 -26.89 -17.12
C LEU A 140 14.89 -25.89 -17.46
N VAL A 141 13.77 -25.91 -16.74
CA VAL A 141 12.66 -24.96 -16.95
C VAL A 141 13.15 -23.52 -16.77
N TYR A 142 13.97 -23.27 -15.74
CA TYR A 142 14.58 -21.96 -15.54
C TYR A 142 15.50 -21.57 -16.69
N ASN A 143 16.39 -22.45 -17.14
CA ASN A 143 17.32 -22.15 -18.22
C ASN A 143 16.62 -21.92 -19.56
N ILE A 144 15.64 -22.76 -19.91
CA ILE A 144 14.83 -22.63 -21.13
C ILE A 144 14.02 -21.34 -21.10
N GLY A 145 13.40 -21.03 -19.96
CA GLY A 145 12.69 -19.77 -19.78
C GLY A 145 13.62 -18.56 -19.93
N LYS A 146 14.81 -18.63 -19.33
CA LYS A 146 15.84 -17.59 -19.43
C LYS A 146 16.36 -17.40 -20.86
N GLU A 147 16.59 -18.48 -21.60
CA GLU A 147 17.08 -18.43 -22.97
C GLU A 147 16.04 -17.83 -23.93
N ARG A 148 14.77 -18.22 -23.79
CA ARG A 148 13.70 -17.78 -24.70
C ARG A 148 13.16 -16.40 -24.41
N PHE A 149 12.97 -16.07 -23.14
CA PHE A 149 12.33 -14.81 -22.74
C PHE A 149 13.31 -13.80 -22.18
N GLY A 150 14.54 -14.20 -21.91
CA GLY A 150 15.54 -13.34 -21.31
C GLY A 150 15.26 -13.06 -19.83
N VAL A 151 15.99 -12.07 -19.32
CA VAL A 151 15.89 -11.61 -17.94
C VAL A 151 15.02 -10.36 -17.89
N GLU A 152 14.11 -10.33 -16.93
CA GLU A 152 13.31 -9.15 -16.61
C GLU A 152 14.26 -8.04 -16.17
N GLU A 153 14.27 -6.95 -16.93
CA GLU A 153 14.98 -5.74 -16.55
C GLU A 153 14.47 -5.30 -15.18
N ARG A 154 15.36 -5.33 -14.19
CA ARG A 154 15.06 -4.75 -12.90
C ARG A 154 14.84 -3.27 -13.17
N LYS A 155 13.57 -2.83 -13.12
CA LYS A 155 13.25 -1.40 -13.13
C LYS A 155 14.09 -0.76 -12.04
N GLU A 156 15.14 -0.06 -12.43
CA GLU A 156 15.81 0.86 -11.56
C GLU A 156 14.69 1.70 -10.97
N ARG A 157 14.66 1.84 -9.65
CA ARG A 157 13.72 2.75 -9.02
C ARG A 157 14.11 4.13 -9.56
N SER A 158 13.53 4.50 -10.70
CA SER A 158 13.66 5.83 -11.29
C SER A 158 13.42 6.75 -10.12
N ASN A 159 14.31 7.71 -9.90
CA ASN A 159 14.28 8.60 -8.76
C ASN A 159 12.95 9.38 -8.80
N ILE A 160 11.85 8.77 -8.33
CA ILE A 160 10.51 9.32 -8.34
C ILE A 160 10.64 10.46 -7.35
N LYS A 161 10.83 11.68 -7.89
CA LYS A 161 10.83 12.90 -7.11
C LYS A 161 9.53 12.87 -6.33
N GLN A 162 9.61 12.61 -5.03
CA GLN A 162 8.42 12.46 -4.22
C GLN A 162 7.63 13.76 -4.33
N THR A 163 6.46 13.67 -4.95
CA THR A 163 5.58 14.82 -5.09
C THR A 163 5.17 15.24 -3.69
N PRO A 164 5.32 16.52 -3.32
CA PRO A 164 5.14 16.94 -1.95
C PRO A 164 3.70 16.66 -1.50
N ASN A 165 3.58 16.05 -0.33
CA ASN A 165 2.30 15.73 0.27
C ASN A 165 1.50 17.03 0.52
N ARG A 166 0.16 16.96 0.57
CA ARG A 166 -0.72 18.12 0.83
C ARG A 166 -0.28 18.94 2.04
N ARG A 167 0.19 18.28 3.12
CA ARG A 167 0.70 18.95 4.32
C ARG A 167 2.02 19.71 4.07
N GLU A 168 2.93 19.13 3.30
CA GLU A 168 4.19 19.77 2.92
C GLU A 168 3.95 20.99 2.02
N GLN A 169 2.99 20.87 1.09
CA GLN A 169 2.56 22.00 0.26
C GLN A 169 1.99 23.14 1.11
N LYS A 170 1.10 22.84 2.08
CA LYS A 170 0.56 23.84 3.01
C LYS A 170 1.65 24.46 3.89
N ILE A 171 2.62 23.69 4.39
CA ILE A 171 3.79 24.23 5.11
C ILE A 171 4.58 25.20 4.24
N LYS A 172 4.83 24.85 2.98
CA LYS A 172 5.54 25.71 2.02
C LYS A 172 4.76 27.00 1.75
N GLN A 173 3.44 26.92 1.61
CA GLN A 173 2.56 28.08 1.45
C GLN A 173 2.61 28.99 2.69
N LEU A 174 2.43 28.45 3.90
CA LEU A 174 2.47 29.23 5.15
C LEU A 174 3.83 29.92 5.35
N ARG A 175 4.94 29.28 4.96
CA ARG A 175 6.27 29.91 4.97
C ARG A 175 6.37 31.09 4.01
N LYS A 176 5.76 30.98 2.83
CA LYS A 176 5.70 32.07 1.84
C LYS A 176 4.87 33.24 2.38
N GLU A 177 3.69 32.94 2.95
CA GLU A 177 2.81 33.93 3.59
C GLU A 177 3.54 34.68 4.71
N LEU A 178 4.28 33.99 5.59
CA LEU A 178 5.10 34.66 6.61
C LEU A 178 6.17 35.59 6.03
N LYS A 179 6.80 35.19 4.92
CA LYS A 179 7.81 36.02 4.24
C LYS A 179 7.17 37.28 3.66
N ASP A 180 5.99 37.15 3.07
CA ASP A 180 5.24 38.26 2.49
C ASP A 180 4.69 39.20 3.58
N LEU A 181 4.17 38.65 4.69
CA LEU A 181 3.73 39.43 5.85
C LEU A 181 4.88 40.22 6.47
N ASN A 182 6.06 39.61 6.63
CA ASN A 182 7.24 40.31 7.12
C ASN A 182 7.68 41.43 6.16
N ARG A 183 7.58 41.20 4.84
CA ARG A 183 7.84 42.25 3.85
C ARG A 183 6.85 43.42 3.96
N ARG A 184 5.57 43.15 4.19
CA ARG A 184 4.53 44.18 4.40
C ARG A 184 4.73 44.92 5.71
N PHE A 185 5.01 44.19 6.80
CA PHE A 185 5.28 44.75 8.13
C PHE A 185 6.38 45.83 8.10
N LYS A 186 7.44 45.60 7.33
CA LYS A 186 8.55 46.57 7.17
C LYS A 186 8.16 47.86 6.44
N LYS A 187 7.08 47.86 5.66
CA LYS A 187 6.64 48.99 4.82
C LYS A 187 5.39 49.69 5.35
N SER A 188 4.74 49.11 6.36
CA SER A 188 3.43 49.52 6.87
C SER A 188 3.53 50.53 8.02
N ASN A 189 2.44 51.27 8.25
CA ASN A 189 2.28 52.20 9.37
C ASN A 189 2.03 51.46 10.70
N GLU A 190 2.15 52.13 11.86
CA GLU A 190 2.02 51.47 13.18
C GLU A 190 0.69 50.73 13.40
N ILE A 191 -0.43 51.30 12.94
CA ILE A 191 -1.75 50.64 13.04
C ILE A 191 -1.79 49.37 12.18
N GLU A 192 -1.27 49.44 10.95
CA GLU A 192 -1.19 48.29 10.05
C GLU A 192 -0.23 47.22 10.57
N LYS A 193 0.87 47.63 11.22
CA LYS A 193 1.81 46.70 11.86
C LYS A 193 1.14 45.85 12.94
N LEU A 194 0.26 46.44 13.76
CA LEU A 194 -0.52 45.68 14.75
C LEU A 194 -1.41 44.62 14.07
N GLY A 195 -2.11 45.00 13.00
CA GLY A 195 -2.93 44.08 12.21
C GLY A 195 -2.10 42.96 11.57
N ILE A 196 -0.96 43.30 10.97
CA ILE A 196 -0.04 42.34 10.35
C ILE A 196 0.57 41.40 11.39
N ALA A 197 0.87 41.89 12.60
CA ALA A 197 1.37 41.06 13.70
C ALA A 197 0.33 40.01 14.10
N CYS A 198 -0.94 40.40 14.26
CA CYS A 198 -2.04 39.47 14.57
C CYS A 198 -2.19 38.37 13.50
N ILE A 199 -2.17 38.74 12.21
CA ILE A 199 -2.22 37.78 11.11
C ILE A 199 -0.99 36.87 11.13
N THR A 200 0.20 37.42 11.40
CA THR A 200 1.46 36.67 11.47
C THR A 200 1.41 35.60 12.55
N ASP A 201 0.83 35.91 13.71
CA ASP A 201 0.71 34.94 14.81
C ASP A 201 -0.28 33.82 14.49
N ASN A 202 -1.38 34.12 13.81
CA ASN A 202 -2.30 33.09 13.31
C ASN A 202 -1.61 32.15 12.30
N VAL A 203 -0.89 32.69 11.32
CA VAL A 203 -0.13 31.89 10.34
C VAL A 203 0.96 31.04 11.02
N ARG A 204 1.63 31.58 12.05
CA ARG A 204 2.60 30.82 12.87
C ARG A 204 1.92 29.67 13.62
N GLU A 205 0.73 29.89 14.15
CA GLU A 205 -0.06 28.86 14.84
C GLU A 205 -0.50 27.75 13.89
N GLU A 206 -1.04 28.09 12.71
CA GLU A 206 -1.35 27.10 11.66
C GLU A 206 -0.11 26.29 11.23
N LEU A 207 1.04 26.95 11.12
CA LEU A 207 2.30 26.30 10.74
C LEU A 207 2.74 25.30 11.81
N ARG A 208 2.64 25.65 13.10
CA ARG A 208 2.95 24.73 14.22
C ARG A 208 2.02 23.52 14.20
N ARG A 209 0.70 23.74 14.06
CA ARG A 209 -0.30 22.66 13.99
C ARG A 209 -0.03 21.70 12.84
N THR A 210 0.22 22.24 11.65
CA THR A 210 0.49 21.43 10.44
C THR A 210 1.78 20.61 10.58
N ARG A 211 2.85 21.18 11.16
CA ARG A 211 4.11 20.46 11.42
C ARG A 211 3.95 19.35 12.44
N ARG A 212 3.25 19.58 13.56
CA ARG A 212 3.00 18.53 14.56
C ARG A 212 2.26 17.35 13.95
N ALA A 213 1.25 17.61 13.11
CA ALA A 213 0.52 16.55 12.41
C ALA A 213 1.43 15.75 11.45
N GLU A 214 2.37 16.41 10.77
CA GLU A 214 3.33 15.76 9.90
C GLU A 214 4.37 14.93 10.68
N GLN A 215 4.90 15.47 11.77
CA GLN A 215 5.81 14.75 12.67
C GLN A 215 5.15 13.51 13.29
N LEU A 216 3.89 13.59 13.72
CA LEU A 216 3.15 12.46 14.26
C LEU A 216 3.02 11.34 13.21
N LYS A 217 2.67 11.69 11.97
CA LYS A 217 2.60 10.73 10.86
C LYS A 217 3.96 10.04 10.65
N ASN A 218 5.04 10.82 10.60
CA ASN A 218 6.37 10.28 10.35
C ASN A 218 6.86 9.42 11.53
N SER A 219 6.50 9.79 12.77
CA SER A 219 6.79 8.99 13.96
C SER A 219 6.06 7.64 13.93
N ASN A 220 4.75 7.63 13.63
CA ASN A 220 3.98 6.40 13.51
C ASN A 220 4.52 5.50 12.40
N LYS A 221 4.84 6.08 11.23
CA LYS A 221 5.46 5.34 10.13
C LYS A 221 6.79 4.70 10.55
N LYS A 222 7.65 5.42 11.29
CA LYS A 222 8.92 4.88 11.80
C LYS A 222 8.69 3.73 12.80
N LYS A 223 7.67 3.82 13.65
CA LYS A 223 7.30 2.73 14.57
C LYS A 223 6.84 1.48 13.81
N GLU A 224 5.98 1.65 12.82
CA GLU A 224 5.54 0.56 11.93
C GLU A 224 6.69 -0.07 11.13
N GLU A 225 7.73 0.70 10.82
CA GLU A 225 8.94 0.20 10.16
C GLU A 225 9.89 -0.51 11.13
N SER A 226 9.93 -0.13 12.41
CA SER A 226 10.77 -0.80 13.44
C SER A 226 10.16 -2.08 14.02
N GLU A 227 8.85 -2.26 13.89
CA GLU A 227 8.12 -3.46 14.36
C GLU A 227 8.07 -4.58 13.29
N LYS A 228 8.68 -4.37 12.12
CA LYS A 228 8.80 -5.33 11.01
C LYS A 228 10.19 -5.92 10.93
#